data_AF-A0A1W6SP98-F1
#
_entry.id   AF-A0A1W6SP98-F1
#
_cell.length_a   1.000
_cell.length_b   1.000
_cell.length_c   1.000
_cell.angle_alpha   90.00
_cell.angle_beta   90.00
_cell.angle_gamma   90.00
#
_symmetry.space_group_name_H-M   'P 1'
#
loop_
_entity.id
_entity.type
_entity.pdbx_description
1 polymer ?
#
loop_
_entity_poly.entity_id
_entity_poly.type
_entity_poly.pdbx_seq_one_letter_code
_entity_poly.pdbx_strand_id
1 'polypeptide(L)'
;MTISGKILTYGIAMGLATSIPLLHAEENHGKNASEHLQEAIKSGKEGSAKGVLRHTEEARKELIEQNKDHPYTHLQKPIYGEHQKAEHDKEVFEEIEEAIEEAKEGHTQEAVEAVERASVHLREKDQSK
;
A
#
# COMPACT_ATOMS: atom_id res chain seq x y z
N MET A 1 76.72 18.06 -0.17
CA MET A 1 75.89 19.09 -0.87
C MET A 1 75.93 18.70 -2.33
N THR A 2 74.85 18.29 -3.01
CA THR A 2 73.49 18.84 -3.04
C THR A 2 72.49 17.75 -3.47
N ILE A 3 71.27 17.82 -2.92
CA ILE A 3 70.14 16.89 -3.07
C ILE A 3 69.35 17.21 -4.36
N SER A 4 69.00 16.19 -5.16
CA SER A 4 67.80 16.16 -6.04
C SER A 4 67.79 14.88 -6.89
N GLY A 5 66.71 14.13 -7.04
CA GLY A 5 65.36 14.37 -6.56
C GLY A 5 64.39 13.22 -6.85
N LYS A 6 63.22 13.36 -6.21
CA LYS A 6 61.87 12.92 -6.63
C LYS A 6 61.70 11.46 -7.07
N ILE A 7 61.39 10.59 -6.13
CA ILE A 7 60.52 9.45 -6.40
C ILE A 7 59.11 9.90 -5.99
N LEU A 8 58.40 10.45 -6.97
CA LEU A 8 57.01 10.87 -6.81
C LEU A 8 56.13 9.63 -6.89
N THR A 9 55.59 9.28 -5.72
CA THR A 9 54.43 8.45 -5.46
C THR A 9 53.36 8.61 -6.54
N TYR A 10 52.99 7.55 -7.26
CA TYR A 10 51.67 7.46 -7.91
C TYR A 10 51.32 5.98 -8.16
N GLY A 11 50.20 5.57 -7.58
CA GLY A 11 49.64 4.23 -7.82
C GLY A 11 48.72 3.74 -6.72
N ILE A 12 47.99 4.60 -6.01
CA ILE A 12 46.82 4.13 -5.26
C ILE A 12 45.75 3.84 -6.32
N ALA A 13 45.42 2.55 -6.43
CA ALA A 13 44.41 2.02 -7.31
C ALA A 13 43.11 2.83 -7.15
N MET A 14 42.69 3.41 -8.27
CA MET A 14 41.40 4.06 -8.44
C MET A 14 40.34 2.95 -8.45
N GLY A 15 39.97 2.48 -7.26
CA GLY A 15 38.81 1.64 -7.07
C GLY A 15 37.58 2.47 -7.38
N LEU A 16 37.02 2.28 -8.58
CA LEU A 16 35.68 2.71 -8.91
C LEU A 16 34.73 2.11 -7.87
N ALA A 17 34.36 2.91 -6.88
CA ALA A 17 33.16 2.67 -6.11
C ALA A 17 32.01 2.80 -7.11
N THR A 18 31.65 1.70 -7.74
CA THR A 18 30.39 1.58 -8.46
C THR A 18 29.33 1.75 -7.39
N SER A 19 28.84 2.97 -7.24
CA SER A 19 27.57 3.26 -6.61
C SER A 19 26.56 2.39 -7.34
N ILE A 20 26.24 1.23 -6.79
CA ILE A 20 25.08 0.47 -7.21
C ILE A 20 23.93 1.45 -6.98
N PRO A 21 23.20 1.88 -8.02
CA PRO A 21 21.93 2.53 -7.75
C PRO A 21 21.11 1.46 -7.04
N LEU A 22 20.93 1.64 -5.73
CA LEU A 22 19.94 0.93 -4.97
C LEU A 22 18.60 1.34 -5.60
N LEU A 23 18.15 0.56 -6.58
CA LEU A 23 16.80 0.63 -7.09
C LEU A 23 15.90 0.31 -5.90
N HIS A 24 15.47 1.34 -5.19
CA HIS A 24 14.33 1.24 -4.32
C HIS A 24 13.16 0.93 -5.24
N ALA A 25 12.67 -0.32 -5.21
CA ALA A 25 11.34 -0.59 -5.72
C ALA A 25 10.40 0.30 -4.90
N GLU A 26 9.74 1.25 -5.55
CA GLU A 26 8.70 2.05 -4.93
C GLU A 26 7.62 1.11 -4.44
N GLU A 27 7.37 1.11 -3.13
CA GLU A 27 6.40 0.22 -2.50
C GLU A 27 4.99 0.68 -2.93
N ASN A 28 4.30 -0.15 -3.71
CA ASN A 28 2.97 0.20 -4.22
C ASN A 28 1.90 -0.28 -3.23
N HIS A 29 1.67 0.54 -2.21
CA HIS A 29 0.71 0.27 -1.15
C HIS A 29 -0.72 0.01 -1.68
N GLY A 30 -1.16 0.68 -2.75
CA GLY A 30 -2.47 0.42 -3.36
C GLY A 30 -2.59 -1.00 -3.93
N LYS A 31 -1.53 -1.48 -4.61
CA LYS A 31 -1.47 -2.85 -5.13
C LYS A 31 -1.44 -3.88 -4.00
N ASN A 32 -0.63 -3.65 -2.97
CA ASN A 32 -0.54 -4.54 -1.81
C ASN A 32 -1.89 -4.64 -1.08
N ALA A 33 -2.59 -3.52 -0.90
CA ALA A 33 -3.94 -3.51 -0.33
C ALA A 33 -4.90 -4.38 -1.15
N SER A 34 -4.88 -4.26 -2.49
CA SER A 34 -5.69 -5.09 -3.38
C SER A 34 -5.37 -6.59 -3.25
N GLU A 35 -4.09 -6.96 -3.15
CA GLU A 35 -3.66 -8.35 -2.96
C GLU A 35 -4.16 -8.92 -1.63
N HIS A 36 -4.11 -8.11 -0.56
CA HIS A 36 -4.67 -8.51 0.73
C HIS A 36 -6.20 -8.67 0.71
N LEU A 37 -6.95 -7.77 0.07
CA LEU A 37 -8.40 -7.94 -0.08
C LEU A 37 -8.75 -9.22 -0.87
N GLN A 38 -7.97 -9.59 -1.89
CA GLN A 38 -8.15 -10.84 -2.63
C GLN A 38 -7.93 -12.08 -1.75
N GLU A 39 -6.87 -12.09 -0.93
CA GLU A 39 -6.61 -13.20 0.00
C GLU A 39 -7.63 -13.26 1.15
N ALA A 40 -8.22 -12.12 1.56
CA ALA A 40 -9.35 -12.07 2.49
C ALA A 40 -10.58 -12.76 1.89
N ILE A 41 -10.96 -12.41 0.65
CA ILE A 41 -12.09 -13.06 -0.07
C ILE A 41 -11.87 -14.57 -0.18
N LYS A 42 -10.66 -14.99 -0.58
CA LYS A 42 -10.31 -16.41 -0.69
C LYS A 42 -10.42 -17.13 0.66
N SER A 43 -9.88 -16.53 1.73
CA SER A 43 -9.97 -17.08 3.08
C SER A 43 -11.43 -17.23 3.54
N GLY A 44 -12.28 -16.24 3.25
CA GLY A 44 -13.70 -16.30 3.60
C GLY A 44 -14.47 -17.35 2.78
N LYS A 45 -14.13 -17.54 1.50
CA LYS A 45 -14.66 -18.64 0.67
C LYS A 45 -14.26 -20.02 1.19
N GLU A 46 -13.12 -20.11 1.88
CA GLU A 46 -12.68 -21.31 2.62
C GLU A 46 -13.32 -21.43 4.01
N GLY A 47 -14.20 -20.49 4.41
CA GLY A 47 -14.90 -20.48 5.71
C GLY A 47 -14.07 -19.90 6.86
N SER A 48 -13.00 -19.16 6.57
CA SER A 48 -12.07 -18.65 7.59
C SER A 48 -12.31 -17.17 7.90
N ALA A 49 -13.22 -16.88 8.85
CA ALA A 49 -13.40 -15.53 9.40
C ALA A 49 -12.09 -14.90 9.89
N LYS A 50 -11.21 -15.70 10.52
CA LYS A 50 -9.88 -15.25 10.96
C LYS A 50 -8.97 -14.85 9.80
N GLY A 51 -9.08 -15.54 8.67
CA GLY A 51 -8.34 -15.21 7.46
C GLY A 51 -8.86 -13.93 6.82
N VAL A 52 -10.18 -13.75 6.76
CA VAL A 52 -10.81 -12.49 6.34
C VAL A 52 -10.32 -11.34 7.22
N LEU A 53 -10.42 -11.47 8.55
CA LEU A 53 -9.99 -10.45 9.50
C LEU A 53 -8.52 -10.07 9.30
N ARG A 54 -7.62 -11.05 9.32
CA ARG A 54 -6.17 -10.81 9.21
C ARG A 54 -5.82 -10.07 7.92
N HIS A 55 -6.31 -10.56 6.78
CA HIS A 55 -5.97 -9.95 5.50
C HIS A 55 -6.62 -8.58 5.31
N THR A 56 -7.84 -8.37 5.81
CA THR A 56 -8.50 -7.06 5.76
C THR A 56 -7.77 -6.03 6.64
N GLU A 57 -7.25 -6.42 7.80
CA GLU A 57 -6.41 -5.56 8.64
C GLU A 57 -5.08 -5.18 7.96
N GLU A 58 -4.44 -6.10 7.23
CA GLU A 58 -3.24 -5.76 6.44
C GLU A 58 -3.57 -4.83 5.28
N ALA A 59 -4.68 -5.05 4.55
CA ALA A 59 -5.14 -4.12 3.52
C ALA A 59 -5.38 -2.71 4.08
N ARG A 60 -5.99 -2.61 5.27
CA ARG A 60 -6.18 -1.33 5.97
C ARG A 60 -4.85 -0.62 6.25
N LYS A 61 -3.82 -1.35 6.70
CA LYS A 61 -2.49 -0.78 6.98
C LYS A 61 -1.84 -0.23 5.71
N GLU A 62 -1.86 -1.00 4.62
CA GLU A 62 -1.35 -0.56 3.33
C GLU A 62 -2.04 0.72 2.85
N LEU A 63 -3.38 0.80 2.95
CA LEU A 63 -4.11 2.02 2.57
C LEU A 63 -3.81 3.22 3.48
N ILE A 64 -3.55 2.98 4.78
CA ILE A 64 -3.10 4.04 5.69
C ILE A 64 -1.73 4.57 5.26
N GLU A 65 -0.78 3.70 4.89
CA GLU A 65 0.52 4.14 4.37
C GLU A 65 0.38 4.84 3.02
N GLN A 66 -0.44 4.29 2.10
CA GLN A 66 -0.76 4.94 0.83
C GLN A 66 -1.27 6.37 1.04
N ASN A 67 -2.11 6.59 2.06
CA ASN A 67 -2.65 7.90 2.39
C ASN A 67 -1.67 8.83 3.10
N LYS A 68 -0.59 8.34 3.71
CA LYS A 68 0.49 9.20 4.20
C LYS A 68 1.31 9.75 3.04
N ASP A 69 1.60 8.91 2.06
CA ASP A 69 2.38 9.28 0.89
C ASP A 69 1.55 10.06 -0.14
N HIS A 70 0.27 9.72 -0.25
CA HIS A 70 -0.69 10.31 -1.19
C HIS A 70 -2.03 10.60 -0.49
N PRO A 71 -2.12 11.65 0.33
CA PRO A 71 -3.33 11.94 1.11
C PRO A 71 -4.52 12.30 0.22
N TYR A 72 -5.55 11.46 0.23
CA TYR A 72 -6.84 11.70 -0.44
C TYR A 72 -7.92 12.24 0.51
N THR A 73 -7.62 12.43 1.81
CA THR A 73 -8.63 12.55 2.88
C THR A 73 -9.15 13.96 3.19
N HIS A 74 -8.89 14.99 2.38
CA HIS A 74 -9.36 16.36 2.66
C HIS A 74 -10.47 16.81 1.71
N LEU A 75 -11.72 16.63 2.14
CA LEU A 75 -12.90 17.12 1.42
C LEU A 75 -13.48 18.36 2.13
N GLN A 76 -13.27 19.55 1.55
CA GLN A 76 -14.15 20.69 1.84
C GLN A 76 -15.51 20.36 1.20
N LYS A 77 -16.52 20.02 2.02
CA LYS A 77 -17.92 19.71 1.64
C LYS A 77 -18.12 19.48 0.13
N PRO A 78 -17.85 18.26 -0.37
CA PRO A 78 -17.80 18.03 -1.81
C PRO A 78 -19.20 18.10 -2.40
N ILE A 79 -19.31 18.67 -3.60
CA ILE A 79 -20.39 18.30 -4.51
C ILE A 79 -20.07 16.89 -5.00
N TYR A 80 -21.01 15.96 -4.88
CA TYR A 80 -20.81 14.56 -5.28
C TYR A 80 -20.17 14.45 -6.66
N GLY A 81 -19.06 13.70 -6.76
CA GLY A 81 -18.32 13.47 -8.00
C GLY A 81 -17.26 14.53 -8.34
N GLU A 82 -17.07 15.58 -7.53
CA GLU A 82 -16.01 16.57 -7.70
C GLU A 82 -14.63 16.02 -7.26
N HIS A 83 -14.62 15.10 -6.30
CA HIS A 83 -13.41 14.53 -5.71
C HIS A 83 -13.50 12.99 -5.60
N GLN A 84 -13.74 12.32 -6.73
CA GLN A 84 -14.01 10.88 -6.82
C GLN A 84 -12.97 10.00 -6.12
N LYS A 85 -11.67 10.32 -6.22
CA LYS A 85 -10.63 9.57 -5.49
C LYS A 85 -10.82 9.59 -3.98
N ALA A 86 -11.15 10.75 -3.42
CA ALA A 86 -11.35 10.92 -1.99
C ALA A 86 -12.67 10.28 -1.51
N GLU A 87 -13.71 10.34 -2.34
CA GLU A 87 -14.99 9.66 -2.08
C GLU A 87 -14.79 8.15 -2.01
N HIS A 88 -14.16 7.55 -3.03
CA HIS A 88 -13.85 6.13 -3.03
C HIS A 88 -12.86 5.74 -1.93
N ASP A 89 -11.88 6.58 -1.59
CA ASP A 89 -10.98 6.30 -0.48
C ASP A 89 -11.74 6.18 0.85
N LYS A 90 -12.69 7.09 1.11
CA LYS A 90 -13.59 7.01 2.26
C LYS A 90 -14.44 5.72 2.23
N GLU A 91 -15.05 5.40 1.10
CA GLU A 91 -15.88 4.20 0.93
C GLU A 91 -15.06 2.91 1.18
N VAL A 92 -13.82 2.84 0.69
CA VAL A 92 -12.93 1.69 0.97
C VAL A 92 -12.73 1.50 2.47
N PHE A 93 -12.49 2.56 3.24
CA PHE A 93 -12.30 2.46 4.69
C PHE A 93 -13.58 2.07 5.43
N GLU A 94 -14.74 2.59 5.03
CA GLU A 94 -16.03 2.23 5.63
C GLU A 94 -16.32 0.74 5.44
N GLU A 95 -16.13 0.21 4.23
CA GLU A 95 -16.32 -1.21 3.92
C GLU A 95 -15.29 -2.13 4.60
N ILE A 96 -14.04 -1.68 4.74
CA ILE A 96 -13.01 -2.39 5.51
C ILE A 96 -13.38 -2.48 7.00
N GLU A 97 -13.94 -1.41 7.56
CA GLU A 97 -14.38 -1.40 8.96
C GLU A 97 -15.54 -2.37 9.19
N GLU A 98 -16.55 -2.36 8.31
CA GLU A 98 -17.66 -3.33 8.33
C GLU A 98 -17.12 -4.77 8.21
N ALA A 99 -16.25 -5.05 7.24
CA ALA A 99 -15.66 -6.37 7.06
C ALA A 99 -14.91 -6.87 8.31
N ILE A 100 -14.19 -5.99 9.00
CA ILE A 100 -13.48 -6.32 10.24
C ILE A 100 -14.45 -6.61 11.39
N GLU A 101 -15.52 -5.83 11.52
CA GLU A 101 -16.56 -6.03 12.53
C GLU A 101 -17.27 -7.38 12.32
N GLU A 102 -17.77 -7.64 11.12
CA GLU A 102 -18.43 -8.89 10.77
C GLU A 102 -17.51 -10.12 10.95
N ALA A 103 -16.24 -10.01 10.54
CA ALA A 103 -15.26 -11.08 10.74
C ALA A 103 -14.96 -11.36 12.22
N LYS A 104 -14.98 -10.34 13.09
CA LYS A 104 -14.82 -10.51 14.54
C LYS A 104 -16.02 -11.20 15.18
N GLU A 105 -17.22 -10.95 14.65
CA GLU A 105 -18.45 -11.62 15.08
C GLU A 105 -18.59 -13.04 14.51
N GLY A 106 -17.76 -13.39 13.53
CA GLY A 106 -17.74 -14.70 12.88
C GLY A 106 -18.70 -14.80 11.69
N HIS A 107 -19.33 -13.69 11.31
CA HIS A 107 -20.20 -13.53 10.14
C HIS A 107 -19.36 -13.52 8.87
N THR A 108 -18.89 -14.71 8.49
CA THR A 108 -17.86 -14.85 7.44
C THR A 108 -18.39 -14.42 6.07
N GLN A 109 -19.68 -14.62 5.79
CA GLN A 109 -20.25 -14.27 4.50
C GLN A 109 -20.37 -12.75 4.36
N GLU A 110 -20.94 -12.10 5.35
CA GLU A 110 -21.12 -10.66 5.46
C GLU A 110 -19.76 -9.94 5.38
N ALA A 111 -18.76 -10.47 6.10
CA ALA A 111 -17.40 -9.98 6.01
C ALA A 111 -16.81 -10.07 4.59
N VAL A 112 -17.06 -11.17 3.87
CA VAL A 112 -16.60 -11.30 2.47
C VAL A 112 -17.32 -10.32 1.55
N GLU A 113 -18.63 -10.15 1.72
CA GLU A 113 -19.41 -9.19 0.93
C GLU A 113 -18.89 -7.76 1.11
N ALA A 114 -18.58 -7.35 2.35
CA ALA A 114 -17.94 -6.07 2.64
C ALA A 114 -16.53 -5.95 2.02
N VAL A 115 -15.70 -7.00 2.07
CA VAL A 115 -14.39 -7.00 1.37
C VAL A 115 -14.54 -6.89 -0.14
N GLU A 116 -15.56 -7.51 -0.74
CA GLU A 116 -15.85 -7.40 -2.18
C GLU A 116 -16.24 -5.95 -2.54
N ARG A 117 -17.06 -5.27 -1.72
CA ARG A 117 -17.39 -3.84 -1.91
C ARG A 117 -16.16 -2.95 -1.74
N ALA A 118 -15.34 -3.17 -0.71
CA ALA A 118 -14.07 -2.47 -0.53
C ALA A 118 -13.15 -2.62 -1.76
N SER A 119 -13.09 -3.82 -2.34
CA SER A 119 -12.30 -4.10 -3.55
C SER A 119 -12.81 -3.35 -4.78
N VAL A 120 -14.14 -3.19 -4.90
CA VAL A 120 -14.75 -2.38 -5.97
C VAL A 120 -14.35 -0.92 -5.80
N HIS A 121 -14.57 -0.33 -4.62
CA HIS A 121 -14.22 1.07 -4.38
C HIS A 121 -12.72 1.34 -4.55
N LEU A 122 -11.85 0.40 -4.15
CA LEU A 122 -10.40 0.55 -4.35
C LEU A 122 -10.05 0.60 -5.84
N ARG A 123 -10.67 -0.25 -6.65
CA ARG A 123 -10.50 -0.23 -8.10
C ARG A 123 -11.05 1.05 -8.72
N GLU A 124 -12.20 1.54 -8.26
CA GLU A 124 -12.80 2.78 -8.75
C GLU A 124 -11.95 4.01 -8.36
N LYS A 125 -11.34 4.02 -7.16
CA LYS A 125 -10.34 5.01 -6.74
C LYS A 125 -9.17 5.08 -7.71
N ASP A 126 -8.62 3.92 -8.10
CA ASP A 126 -7.48 3.85 -9.02
C ASP A 126 -7.85 4.35 -10.43
N GLN A 127 -9.11 4.16 -10.84
CA GLN A 127 -9.63 4.60 -12.14
C GLN A 127 -10.10 6.06 -12.17
N SER A 128 -10.34 6.65 -11.00
CA SER A 128 -10.79 8.03 -10.85
C SER A 128 -9.70 9.05 -11.19
N LYS A 129 -10.12 10.24 -11.61
CA LYS A 129 -9.22 11.36 -11.95
C LYS A 129 -8.73 12.12 -10.72
#